data_AF-A0A970NGV6-F1
#
_entry.id   AF-A0A970NGV6-F1
#
_cell.length_a   1.000
_cell.length_b   1.000
_cell.length_c   1.000
_cell.angle_alpha   90.00
_cell.angle_beta   90.00
_cell.angle_gamma   90.00
#
_symmetry.space_group_name_H-M   'P 1'
#
loop_
_entity.id
_entity.type
_entity.pdbx_description
1 polymer ?
#
loop_
_entity_poly.entity_id
_entity_poly.type
_entity_poly.pdbx_seq_one_letter_code
_entity_poly.pdbx_strand_id
1 'polypeptide(L)'
;MKPSEQGRRVTDPRLTALQVIYQVVEKGAYANLILERELEQAVHWPAPDRHLVTELVNGTIRMLKHLDWVLDLFLKRPVAEQNPWLRNILRLSLYQLLFLEAIPDYAAIHSGVDLTKSKAGPGLAGLANGVLRNIARHRADIRYPEPHDSAAFYAVFYSQPEWLIKQLLVEYDPPQVEAMLIYFNQRPQVVLRTNTLTTDRDQLISDLTGEGIMGRPSPR
;
A
#
# COMPACT_ATOMS: atom_id res chain seq x y z
N MET A 1 -24.90 35.63 18.84
CA MET A 1 -24.69 35.11 17.47
C MET A 1 -23.50 34.18 17.51
N LYS A 2 -23.71 32.87 17.36
CA LYS A 2 -22.60 31.90 17.29
C LYS A 2 -21.93 32.03 15.92
N PRO A 3 -20.59 32.06 15.82
CA PRO A 3 -19.91 32.07 14.53
C PRO A 3 -20.25 30.77 13.78
N SER A 4 -20.66 30.92 12.53
CA SER A 4 -20.97 29.86 11.59
C SER A 4 -19.78 28.94 11.34
N GLU A 5 -19.94 27.65 11.62
CA GLU A 5 -19.03 26.57 11.23
C GLU A 5 -19.06 26.36 9.71
N GLN A 6 -18.42 27.26 8.96
CA GLN A 6 -18.20 27.11 7.53
C GLN A 6 -16.97 26.21 7.28
N GLY A 7 -17.25 24.93 7.06
CA GLY A 7 -16.52 24.09 6.10
C GLY A 7 -15.12 23.62 6.50
N ARG A 8 -14.98 22.94 7.64
CA ARG A 8 -13.79 22.11 7.89
C ARG A 8 -13.75 21.01 6.81
N ARG A 9 -12.79 21.07 5.87
CA ARG A 9 -12.57 19.99 4.89
C ARG A 9 -12.29 18.71 5.67
N VAL A 10 -13.31 17.87 5.86
CA VAL A 10 -13.13 16.50 6.33
C VAL A 10 -12.29 15.83 5.24
N THR A 11 -11.00 15.70 5.52
CA THR A 11 -10.04 15.15 4.58
C THR A 11 -10.08 13.64 4.74
N ASP A 12 -10.54 12.95 3.70
CA ASP A 12 -10.68 11.50 3.68
C ASP A 12 -9.28 10.84 3.61
N PRO A 13 -8.92 9.93 4.54
CA PRO A 13 -7.66 9.20 4.50
C PRO A 13 -7.37 8.54 3.14
N ARG A 14 -8.39 8.02 2.46
CA ARG A 14 -8.22 7.39 1.15
C ARG A 14 -7.93 8.40 0.05
N LEU A 15 -8.51 9.60 0.14
CA LEU A 15 -8.20 10.69 -0.76
C LEU A 15 -6.75 11.15 -0.59
N THR A 16 -6.29 11.32 0.65
CA THR A 16 -4.89 11.67 0.94
C THR A 16 -3.95 10.60 0.41
N ALA A 17 -4.21 9.31 0.71
CA ALA A 17 -3.42 8.21 0.19
C ALA A 17 -3.36 8.20 -1.34
N LEU A 18 -4.50 8.39 -2.02
CA LEU A 18 -4.57 8.48 -3.48
C LEU A 18 -3.69 9.62 -4.02
N GLN A 19 -3.71 10.80 -3.37
CA GLN A 19 -2.91 11.94 -3.80
C GLN A 19 -1.41 11.65 -3.69
N VAL A 20 -0.99 11.03 -2.59
CA VAL A 20 0.41 10.61 -2.39
C VAL A 20 0.81 9.60 -3.47
N ILE A 21 0.03 8.52 -3.65
CA ILE A 21 0.29 7.48 -4.67
C ILE A 21 0.41 8.11 -6.06
N TYR A 22 -0.48 9.05 -6.40
CA TYR A 22 -0.41 9.76 -7.68
C TYR A 22 0.90 10.55 -7.83
N GLN A 23 1.36 11.30 -6.81
CA GLN A 23 2.63 12.02 -6.91
C GLN A 23 3.82 11.07 -7.10
N VAL A 24 3.82 9.92 -6.41
CA VAL A 24 4.90 8.95 -6.49
C VAL A 24 4.93 8.29 -7.86
N VAL A 25 3.82 7.68 -8.27
CA VAL A 25 3.78 6.81 -9.44
C VAL A 25 3.73 7.61 -10.74
N GLU A 26 3.09 8.77 -10.75
CA GLU A 26 2.91 9.56 -11.98
C GLU A 26 3.94 10.69 -12.11
N LYS A 27 4.53 11.16 -11.00
CA LYS A 27 5.47 12.29 -11.01
C LYS A 27 6.87 11.96 -10.48
N GLY A 28 7.13 10.71 -10.10
CA GLY A 28 8.44 10.28 -9.61
C GLY A 28 8.84 10.90 -8.27
N ALA A 29 7.87 11.35 -7.46
CA ALA A 29 8.16 11.87 -6.13
C ALA A 29 8.56 10.75 -5.17
N TYR A 30 9.42 11.05 -4.21
CA TYR A 30 9.81 10.09 -3.17
C TYR A 30 8.65 9.86 -2.20
N ALA A 31 8.23 8.60 -2.06
CA ALA A 31 7.06 8.21 -1.27
C ALA A 31 7.16 8.63 0.19
N ASN A 32 8.33 8.43 0.81
CA ASN A 32 8.58 8.80 2.21
C ASN A 32 8.44 10.31 2.42
N LEU A 33 9.04 11.14 1.57
CA LEU A 33 9.02 12.61 1.73
C LEU A 33 7.60 13.18 1.58
N ILE A 34 6.84 12.69 0.59
CA ILE A 34 5.47 13.17 0.38
C ILE A 34 4.56 12.66 1.48
N LEU A 35 4.65 11.38 1.86
CA LEU A 35 3.84 10.82 2.93
C LEU A 35 4.08 11.53 4.26
N GLU A 36 5.34 11.74 4.64
CA GLU A 36 5.72 12.44 5.86
C GLU A 36 5.13 13.85 5.89
N ARG A 37 5.28 14.62 4.80
CA ARG A 37 4.69 15.96 4.69
C ARG A 37 3.17 15.97 4.84
N GLU A 38 2.45 15.02 4.22
CA GLU A 38 0.99 14.95 4.36
C GLU A 38 0.59 14.53 5.79
N LEU A 39 1.36 13.65 6.43
CA LEU A 39 1.11 13.22 7.82
C LEU A 39 1.38 14.33 8.84
N GLU A 40 2.38 15.18 8.62
CA GLU A 40 2.64 16.38 9.44
C GLU A 40 1.45 17.35 9.39
N GLN A 41 0.89 17.57 8.20
CA GLN A 41 -0.32 18.40 8.04
C GLN A 41 -1.56 17.75 8.68
N ALA A 42 -1.58 16.42 8.73
CA ALA A 42 -2.63 15.61 9.34
C ALA A 42 -2.35 15.28 10.83
N VAL A 43 -1.47 16.00 11.52
CA VAL A 43 -1.14 15.73 12.94
C VAL A 43 -2.38 15.73 13.86
N HIS A 44 -3.39 16.52 13.50
CA HIS A 44 -4.66 16.64 14.22
C HIS A 44 -5.62 15.45 14.00
N TRP A 45 -5.30 14.53 13.11
CA TRP A 45 -6.14 13.36 12.83
C TRP A 45 -6.02 12.30 13.94
N PRO A 46 -7.07 11.50 14.14
CA PRO A 46 -6.96 10.28 14.93
C PRO A 46 -5.82 9.38 14.44
N ALA A 47 -5.13 8.72 15.37
CA ALA A 47 -4.05 7.77 15.03
C ALA A 47 -4.49 6.68 14.02
N PRO A 48 -5.70 6.09 14.11
CA PRO A 48 -6.18 5.11 13.13
C PRO A 48 -6.20 5.63 11.69
N ASP A 49 -6.57 6.89 11.48
CA ASP A 49 -6.65 7.48 10.14
C ASP A 49 -5.25 7.71 9.56
N ARG A 50 -4.30 8.18 10.37
CA ARG A 50 -2.89 8.33 9.94
C ARG A 50 -2.25 6.98 9.63
N HIS A 51 -2.55 5.95 10.44
CA HIS A 51 -2.12 4.58 10.16
C HIS A 51 -2.72 4.05 8.87
N LEU A 52 -4.00 4.33 8.60
CA LEU A 52 -4.66 3.94 7.37
C LEU A 52 -4.00 4.60 6.15
N VAL A 53 -3.71 5.90 6.18
CA VAL A 53 -2.99 6.57 5.07
C VAL A 53 -1.64 5.89 4.82
N THR A 54 -0.86 5.68 5.89
CA THR A 54 0.47 5.04 5.81
C THR A 54 0.39 3.65 5.21
N GLU A 55 -0.58 2.84 5.64
CA GLU A 55 -0.79 1.49 5.14
C GLU A 55 -1.22 1.48 3.69
N LEU A 56 -2.16 2.33 3.30
CA LEU A 56 -2.67 2.40 1.94
C LEU A 56 -1.58 2.85 0.95
N VAL A 57 -0.79 3.87 1.31
CA VAL A 57 0.30 4.38 0.46
C VAL A 57 1.38 3.32 0.30
N ASN A 58 1.94 2.83 1.40
CA ASN A 58 3.04 1.88 1.35
C ASN A 58 2.63 0.55 0.73
N GLY A 59 1.45 0.05 1.11
CA GLY A 59 0.91 -1.20 0.60
C GLY A 59 0.61 -1.16 -0.89
N THR A 60 -0.05 -0.11 -1.37
CA THR A 60 -0.36 0.04 -2.80
C THR A 60 0.92 0.15 -3.63
N ILE A 61 1.90 0.95 -3.19
CA ILE A 61 3.18 1.13 -3.89
C ILE A 61 3.98 -0.18 -3.92
N ARG A 62 4.06 -0.87 -2.79
CA ARG A 62 4.77 -2.16 -2.66
C ARG A 62 4.18 -3.21 -3.58
N MET A 63 2.85 -3.27 -3.69
CA MET A 63 2.15 -4.29 -4.47
C MET A 63 1.77 -3.85 -5.89
N LEU A 64 2.34 -2.76 -6.44
CA LEU A 64 1.94 -2.21 -7.75
C LEU A 64 1.90 -3.24 -8.87
N LYS A 65 2.95 -4.07 -9.00
CA LYS A 65 3.06 -5.04 -10.09
C LYS A 65 2.03 -6.17 -9.95
N HIS A 66 1.78 -6.61 -8.71
CA HIS A 66 0.72 -7.56 -8.40
C HIS A 66 -0.65 -6.97 -8.75
N LEU A 67 -0.93 -5.76 -8.28
CA LEU A 67 -2.21 -5.08 -8.49
C LEU A 67 -2.48 -4.83 -9.97
N ASP A 68 -1.47 -4.39 -10.73
CA ASP A 68 -1.59 -4.18 -12.17
C ASP A 68 -1.91 -5.46 -12.93
N TRP A 69 -1.20 -6.55 -12.60
CA TRP A 69 -1.47 -7.86 -13.17
C TRP A 69 -2.91 -8.29 -12.94
N VAL A 70 -3.37 -8.20 -11.69
CA VAL A 70 -4.76 -8.56 -11.35
C VAL A 70 -5.74 -7.66 -12.09
N LEU A 71 -5.52 -6.34 -12.14
CA LEU A 71 -6.41 -5.42 -12.86
C LEU A 71 -6.51 -5.74 -14.35
N ASP A 72 -5.40 -6.12 -14.99
CA ASP A 72 -5.36 -6.46 -16.42
C ASP A 72 -6.17 -7.71 -16.76
N LEU A 73 -6.40 -8.63 -15.81
CA LEU A 73 -7.29 -9.78 -16.01
C LEU A 73 -8.78 -9.38 -16.10
N PHE A 74 -9.16 -8.23 -15.51
CA PHE A 74 -10.56 -7.80 -15.40
C PHE A 74 -10.88 -6.56 -16.25
N LEU A 75 -9.86 -5.91 -16.83
CA LEU A 75 -10.00 -4.74 -17.69
C LEU A 75 -9.95 -5.15 -19.17
N LYS A 76 -10.78 -4.50 -19.99
CA LYS A 76 -10.72 -4.67 -21.46
C LYS A 76 -9.55 -3.92 -22.10
N ARG A 77 -9.17 -2.79 -21.50
CA ARG A 77 -8.03 -1.97 -21.93
C ARG A 77 -6.98 -2.03 -20.81
N PRO A 78 -5.69 -2.24 -21.14
CA PRO A 78 -4.66 -2.39 -20.12
C PRO A 78 -4.69 -1.28 -19.08
N VAL A 79 -4.43 -1.63 -17.82
CA VAL A 79 -4.39 -0.73 -16.67
C VAL A 79 -3.44 0.44 -16.92
N ALA A 80 -2.30 0.17 -17.57
CA ALA A 80 -1.30 1.17 -17.94
C ALA A 80 -1.83 2.27 -18.88
N GLU A 81 -2.87 1.97 -19.66
CA GLU A 81 -3.46 2.92 -20.61
C GLU A 81 -4.71 3.63 -20.07
N GLN A 82 -5.17 3.26 -18.87
CA GLN A 82 -6.31 3.92 -18.23
C GLN A 82 -5.96 5.35 -17.84
N ASN A 83 -6.99 6.17 -17.62
CA ASN A 83 -6.82 7.50 -17.02
C ASN A 83 -5.97 7.38 -15.72
N PRO A 84 -4.90 8.18 -15.54
CA PRO A 84 -3.99 8.03 -14.40
C PRO A 84 -4.66 8.10 -13.03
N TRP A 85 -5.73 8.90 -12.88
CA TRP A 85 -6.51 8.91 -11.64
C TRP A 85 -7.29 7.62 -11.46
N LEU A 86 -8.01 7.17 -12.49
CA LEU A 86 -8.75 5.91 -12.44
C LEU A 86 -7.82 4.73 -12.13
N ARG A 87 -6.67 4.64 -12.80
CA ARG A 87 -5.64 3.63 -12.57
C ARG A 87 -5.23 3.54 -11.11
N ASN A 88 -4.85 4.67 -10.50
CA ASN A 88 -4.40 4.68 -9.12
C ASN A 88 -5.54 4.48 -8.11
N ILE A 89 -6.77 4.87 -8.45
CA ILE A 89 -7.96 4.54 -7.65
C ILE A 89 -8.22 3.03 -7.68
N LEU A 90 -8.16 2.40 -8.85
CA LEU A 90 -8.34 0.95 -8.99
C LEU A 90 -7.27 0.19 -8.19
N ARG A 91 -5.99 0.60 -8.28
CA ARG A 91 -4.89 0.03 -7.49
C ARG A 91 -5.15 0.16 -5.99
N LEU A 92 -5.48 1.37 -5.52
CA LEU A 92 -5.76 1.65 -4.10
C LEU A 92 -6.97 0.86 -3.57
N SER A 93 -8.06 0.79 -4.34
CA SER A 93 -9.25 0.02 -3.97
C SER A 93 -8.99 -1.48 -4.01
N LEU A 94 -8.24 -1.97 -5.00
CA LEU A 94 -7.88 -3.38 -5.10
C LEU A 94 -6.94 -3.80 -3.95
N TYR A 95 -6.00 -2.95 -3.55
CA TYR A 95 -5.15 -3.22 -2.40
C TYR A 95 -5.99 -3.44 -1.12
N GLN A 96 -6.96 -2.56 -0.89
CA GLN A 96 -7.89 -2.70 0.24
C GLN A 96 -8.67 -4.03 0.16
N LEU A 97 -9.19 -4.36 -1.02
CA LEU A 97 -9.91 -5.61 -1.22
C LEU A 97 -9.04 -6.82 -0.88
N LEU A 98 -7.84 -6.92 -1.44
CA LEU A 98 -7.02 -8.13 -1.35
C LEU A 98 -6.23 -8.27 -0.05
N PHE A 99 -5.78 -7.17 0.56
CA PHE A 99 -4.80 -7.22 1.64
C PHE A 99 -5.30 -6.69 2.99
N LEU A 100 -6.45 -6.00 3.04
CA LEU A 100 -6.95 -5.38 4.27
C LEU A 100 -8.25 -6.03 4.75
N GLU A 101 -8.12 -7.13 5.50
CA GLU A 101 -9.26 -7.90 6.06
C GLU A 101 -10.23 -7.04 6.91
N ALA A 102 -9.70 -6.01 7.59
CA ALA A 102 -10.50 -5.12 8.42
C ALA A 102 -11.41 -4.16 7.61
N ILE A 103 -11.23 -4.05 6.29
CA ILE A 103 -12.02 -3.16 5.43
C ILE A 103 -13.03 -3.99 4.63
N PRO A 104 -14.35 -3.83 4.89
CA PRO A 104 -15.36 -4.53 4.10
C PRO A 104 -15.31 -4.16 2.62
N ASP A 105 -15.57 -5.14 1.75
CA ASP A 105 -15.55 -4.96 0.29
C ASP A 105 -16.38 -3.77 -0.19
N TYR A 106 -17.60 -3.61 0.36
CA TYR A 106 -18.48 -2.52 -0.03
C TYR A 106 -17.88 -1.14 0.28
N ALA A 107 -17.09 -1.00 1.36
CA ALA A 107 -16.48 0.26 1.75
C ALA A 107 -15.32 0.62 0.81
N ALA A 108 -14.48 -0.36 0.45
CA ALA A 108 -13.39 -0.18 -0.52
C ALA A 108 -13.92 0.17 -1.92
N ILE A 109 -15.00 -0.49 -2.35
CA ILE A 109 -15.66 -0.24 -3.64
C ILE A 109 -16.33 1.14 -3.65
N HIS A 110 -17.14 1.45 -2.64
CA HIS A 110 -17.87 2.72 -2.57
C HIS A 110 -16.91 3.92 -2.58
N SER A 111 -15.87 3.88 -1.74
CA SER A 111 -14.86 4.94 -1.73
C SER A 111 -14.15 5.05 -3.07
N GLY A 112 -13.76 3.94 -3.71
CA GLY A 112 -13.16 3.96 -5.04
C GLY A 112 -14.07 4.62 -6.09
N VAL A 113 -15.36 4.33 -6.05
CA VAL A 113 -16.36 4.94 -6.95
C VAL A 113 -16.47 6.45 -6.71
N ASP A 114 -16.50 6.90 -5.46
CA ASP A 114 -16.61 8.34 -5.15
C ASP A 114 -15.32 9.11 -5.47
N LEU A 115 -14.16 8.51 -5.22
CA LEU A 115 -12.87 9.05 -5.68
C LEU A 115 -12.83 9.13 -7.21
N THR A 116 -13.40 8.15 -7.90
CA THR A 116 -13.46 8.17 -9.38
C THR A 116 -14.32 9.31 -9.87
N LYS A 117 -15.53 9.50 -9.30
CA LYS A 117 -16.41 10.62 -9.65
C LYS A 117 -15.71 11.96 -9.48
N SER A 118 -14.95 12.13 -8.39
CA SER A 118 -14.32 13.40 -8.04
C SER A 118 -12.98 13.68 -8.77
N LYS A 119 -12.20 12.65 -9.11
CA LYS A 119 -10.84 12.82 -9.69
C LYS A 119 -10.73 12.44 -11.16
N ALA A 120 -11.43 11.41 -11.59
CA ALA A 120 -11.38 10.89 -12.96
C ALA A 120 -12.61 11.28 -13.79
N GLY A 121 -13.70 11.68 -13.13
CA GLY A 121 -14.96 12.13 -13.72
C GLY A 121 -16.08 11.10 -13.60
N PRO A 122 -17.35 11.57 -13.57
CA PRO A 122 -18.52 10.71 -13.32
C PRO A 122 -18.71 9.61 -14.37
N GLY A 123 -18.28 9.84 -15.62
CA GLY A 123 -18.38 8.84 -16.69
C GLY A 123 -17.55 7.57 -16.46
N LEU A 124 -16.51 7.64 -15.62
CA LEU A 124 -15.66 6.49 -15.30
C LEU A 124 -16.09 5.75 -14.02
N ALA A 125 -17.02 6.31 -13.25
CA ALA A 125 -17.47 5.73 -11.98
C ALA A 125 -18.14 4.36 -12.18
N GLY A 126 -18.89 4.19 -13.27
CA GLY A 126 -19.50 2.91 -13.64
C GLY A 126 -18.47 1.82 -13.94
N LEU A 127 -17.38 2.19 -14.62
CA LEU A 127 -16.25 1.29 -14.89
C LEU A 127 -15.56 0.86 -13.60
N ALA A 128 -15.22 1.81 -12.72
CA ALA A 128 -14.60 1.50 -11.43
C ALA A 128 -15.45 0.55 -10.59
N ASN A 129 -16.76 0.85 -10.46
CA ASN A 129 -17.69 0.00 -9.74
C ASN A 129 -17.78 -1.41 -10.36
N GLY A 130 -17.89 -1.49 -11.68
CA GLY A 130 -17.99 -2.74 -12.42
C GLY A 130 -16.78 -3.63 -12.20
N VAL A 131 -15.57 -3.08 -12.39
CA VAL A 131 -14.30 -3.80 -12.24
C VAL A 131 -14.10 -4.28 -10.81
N LEU A 132 -14.22 -3.38 -9.82
CA LEU A 132 -13.99 -3.75 -8.42
C LEU A 132 -15.01 -4.78 -7.92
N ARG A 133 -16.29 -4.66 -8.29
CA ARG A 133 -17.31 -5.67 -7.96
C ARG A 133 -17.11 -6.98 -8.69
N ASN A 134 -16.50 -6.95 -9.88
CA ASN A 134 -16.21 -8.16 -10.63
C ASN A 134 -15.05 -8.93 -9.96
N ILE A 135 -13.98 -8.22 -9.61
CA ILE A 135 -12.85 -8.78 -8.88
C ILE A 135 -13.30 -9.35 -7.54
N ALA A 136 -14.08 -8.59 -6.76
CA ALA A 136 -14.55 -9.03 -5.44
C ALA A 136 -15.35 -10.35 -5.49
N ARG A 137 -16.07 -10.61 -6.58
CA ARG A 137 -16.83 -11.86 -6.78
C ARG A 137 -15.99 -13.03 -7.26
N HIS A 138 -14.93 -12.76 -8.03
CA HIS A 138 -14.12 -13.77 -8.71
C HIS A 138 -12.68 -13.79 -8.19
N ARG A 139 -12.47 -13.50 -6.89
CA ARG A 139 -11.14 -13.49 -6.26
C ARG A 139 -10.44 -14.84 -6.37
N ALA A 140 -11.20 -15.93 -6.23
CA ALA A 140 -10.69 -17.29 -6.34
C ALA A 140 -10.24 -17.64 -7.78
N ASP A 141 -10.68 -16.88 -8.78
CA ASP A 141 -10.37 -17.11 -10.19
C ASP A 141 -9.14 -16.32 -10.66
N ILE A 142 -8.50 -15.54 -9.78
CA ILE A 142 -7.28 -14.81 -10.11
C ILE A 142 -6.17 -15.80 -10.43
N ARG A 143 -5.65 -15.73 -11.65
CA ARG A 143 -4.56 -16.58 -12.14
C ARG A 143 -3.25 -15.83 -12.19
N TYR A 144 -2.16 -16.55 -11.93
CA TYR A 144 -0.81 -16.01 -11.98
C TYR A 144 -0.02 -16.70 -13.10
N PRO A 145 1.15 -16.15 -13.49
CA PRO A 145 2.00 -16.79 -14.48
C PRO A 145 2.38 -18.21 -14.06
N GLU A 146 2.29 -19.16 -14.99
CA GLU A 146 2.76 -20.53 -14.81
C GLU A 146 4.17 -20.70 -15.43
N PRO A 147 5.02 -21.58 -14.87
CA PRO A 147 4.81 -22.33 -13.64
C PRO A 147 4.97 -21.46 -12.37
N HIS A 148 4.35 -21.90 -11.26
CA HIS A 148 4.37 -21.24 -9.93
C HIS A 148 5.71 -21.24 -9.18
N ASP A 149 6.81 -21.49 -9.89
CA ASP A 149 8.20 -21.39 -9.42
C ASP A 149 9.06 -20.56 -10.41
N SER A 150 8.43 -19.99 -11.44
CA SER A 150 9.12 -19.18 -12.44
C SER A 150 9.43 -17.77 -11.92
N ALA A 151 10.46 -17.16 -12.51
CA ALA A 151 10.79 -15.76 -12.23
C ALA A 151 9.59 -14.82 -12.51
N ALA A 152 8.80 -15.12 -13.54
CA ALA A 152 7.61 -14.35 -13.89
C ALA A 152 6.52 -14.47 -12.81
N PHE A 153 6.27 -15.68 -12.30
CA PHE A 153 5.35 -15.91 -11.18
C PHE A 153 5.77 -15.10 -9.96
N TYR A 154 7.01 -15.28 -9.50
CA TYR A 154 7.53 -14.59 -8.33
C TYR A 154 7.49 -13.06 -8.48
N ALA A 155 7.87 -12.55 -9.66
CA ALA A 155 7.87 -11.12 -9.94
C ALA A 155 6.46 -10.53 -9.86
N VAL A 156 5.45 -11.22 -10.39
CA VAL A 156 4.05 -10.78 -10.33
C VAL A 156 3.48 -10.94 -8.92
N PHE A 157 3.56 -12.15 -8.36
CA PHE A 157 2.87 -12.51 -7.12
C PHE A 157 3.40 -11.71 -5.93
N TYR A 158 4.72 -11.60 -5.79
CA TYR A 158 5.37 -10.85 -4.71
C TYR A 158 5.69 -9.39 -5.09
N SER A 159 5.23 -8.93 -6.25
CA SER A 159 5.43 -7.56 -6.73
C SER A 159 6.91 -7.11 -6.73
N GLN A 160 7.77 -7.91 -7.35
CA GLN A 160 9.21 -7.67 -7.42
C GLN A 160 9.70 -7.49 -8.85
N PRO A 161 10.82 -6.77 -9.07
CA PRO A 161 11.45 -6.72 -10.38
C PRO A 161 11.95 -8.10 -10.81
N GLU A 162 11.59 -8.52 -12.02
CA GLU A 162 11.92 -9.86 -12.52
C GLU A 162 13.44 -10.08 -12.62
N TRP A 163 14.23 -9.03 -12.89
CA TRP A 163 15.69 -9.13 -12.91
C TRP A 163 16.27 -9.51 -11.53
N LEU A 164 15.68 -9.00 -10.44
CA LEU A 164 16.11 -9.32 -9.08
C LEU A 164 15.79 -10.78 -8.77
N ILE A 165 14.59 -11.23 -9.14
CA ILE A 165 14.19 -12.63 -8.95
C ILE A 165 15.13 -13.57 -9.70
N LYS A 166 15.45 -13.26 -10.96
CA LYS A 166 16.39 -14.05 -11.77
C LYS A 166 17.76 -14.15 -11.10
N GLN A 167 18.25 -13.06 -10.50
CA GLN A 167 19.52 -13.09 -9.77
C GLN A 167 19.42 -13.93 -8.50
N LEU A 168 18.35 -13.80 -7.72
CA LEU A 168 18.17 -14.58 -6.50
C LEU A 168 18.06 -16.09 -6.78
N LEU A 169 17.36 -16.49 -7.85
CA LEU A 169 17.22 -17.90 -8.26
C LEU A 169 18.53 -18.52 -8.81
N VAL A 170 19.55 -17.72 -9.09
CA VAL A 170 20.89 -18.23 -9.44
C VAL A 170 21.67 -18.61 -8.18
N GLU A 171 21.48 -17.86 -7.09
CA GLU A 171 22.27 -17.99 -5.86
C GLU A 171 21.57 -18.82 -4.77
N TYR A 172 20.24 -18.88 -4.80
CA TYR A 172 19.42 -19.50 -3.75
C TYR A 172 18.35 -20.41 -4.35
N ASP A 173 17.98 -21.44 -3.59
CA ASP A 173 16.92 -22.36 -3.98
C ASP A 173 15.54 -21.67 -3.94
N PRO A 174 14.54 -22.11 -4.75
CA PRO A 174 13.24 -21.45 -4.84
C PRO A 174 12.53 -21.22 -3.49
N PRO A 175 12.53 -22.15 -2.50
CA PRO A 175 11.92 -21.89 -1.19
C PRO A 175 12.62 -20.79 -0.39
N GLN A 176 13.94 -20.64 -0.54
CA GLN A 176 14.69 -19.56 0.11
C GLN A 176 14.37 -18.22 -0.53
N VAL A 177 14.32 -18.17 -1.87
CA VAL A 177 13.90 -16.97 -2.61
C VAL A 177 12.50 -16.57 -2.15
N GLU A 178 11.54 -17.49 -2.15
CA GLU A 178 10.18 -17.23 -1.71
C GLU A 178 10.12 -16.65 -0.28
N ALA A 179 10.88 -17.21 0.66
CA ALA A 179 10.96 -16.69 2.03
C ALA A 179 11.51 -15.24 2.07
N MET A 180 12.50 -14.91 1.24
CA MET A 180 13.00 -13.54 1.10
C MET A 180 11.93 -12.61 0.55
N LEU A 181 11.18 -13.04 -0.48
CA LEU A 181 10.13 -12.24 -1.10
C LEU A 181 8.95 -11.98 -0.16
N ILE A 182 8.61 -12.97 0.67
CA ILE A 182 7.64 -12.81 1.76
C ILE A 182 8.16 -11.76 2.73
N TYR A 183 9.43 -11.85 3.16
CA TYR A 183 10.03 -10.91 4.11
C TYR A 183 10.07 -9.47 3.55
N PHE A 184 10.47 -9.27 2.29
CA PHE A 184 10.50 -7.94 1.66
C PHE A 184 9.14 -7.26 1.63
N ASN A 185 8.05 -8.04 1.64
CA ASN A 185 6.70 -7.52 1.62
C ASN A 185 6.07 -7.31 3.01
N GLN A 186 6.79 -7.59 4.10
CA GLN A 186 6.32 -7.33 5.45
C GLN A 186 6.46 -5.84 5.83
N ARG A 187 5.73 -5.42 6.87
CA ARG A 187 5.91 -4.08 7.45
C ARG A 187 7.29 -4.03 8.14
N PRO A 188 8.14 -3.03 7.85
CA PRO A 188 9.45 -2.94 8.47
C PRO A 188 9.31 -2.72 9.98
N GLN A 189 10.19 -3.36 10.76
CA GLN A 189 10.29 -3.11 12.19
C GLN A 189 11.12 -1.84 12.43
N VAL A 190 10.75 -1.08 13.47
CA VAL A 190 11.59 0.04 13.92
C VAL A 190 12.80 -0.55 14.63
N VAL A 191 13.99 -0.25 14.12
CA VAL A 191 15.26 -0.68 14.72
C VAL A 191 15.99 0.55 15.25
N LEU A 192 16.38 0.49 16.52
CA LEU A 192 17.15 1.53 17.20
C LEU A 192 18.58 1.06 17.41
N ARG A 193 19.54 1.96 17.20
CA ARG A 193 20.95 1.73 17.55
C ARG A 193 21.29 2.57 18.77
N THR A 194 21.66 1.90 19.87
CA THR A 194 22.13 2.56 21.08
C THR A 194 23.35 3.44 20.80
N ASN A 195 23.31 4.69 21.25
CA ASN A 195 24.51 5.54 21.30
C ASN A 195 25.32 5.20 22.56
N THR A 196 26.37 4.41 22.40
CA THR A 196 27.20 3.91 23.51
C THR A 196 28.06 4.97 24.19
N LEU A 197 28.07 6.21 23.68
CA LEU A 197 28.71 7.35 24.33
C LEU A 197 27.86 7.98 25.44
N THR A 198 26.55 7.70 25.45
CA THR A 198 25.58 8.34 26.37
C THR A 198 24.84 7.35 27.26
N THR A 199 24.63 6.12 26.80
CA THR A 199 23.92 5.07 27.54
C THR A 199 24.35 3.70 27.02
N ASP A 200 23.90 2.62 27.66
CA ASP A 200 24.06 1.27 27.17
C ASP A 200 22.72 0.68 26.69
N ARG A 201 22.80 -0.50 26.07
CA ARG A 201 21.64 -1.14 25.43
C ARG A 201 20.57 -1.51 26.46
N ASP A 202 20.98 -1.99 27.62
CA ASP A 202 20.05 -2.53 28.61
C ASP A 202 19.36 -1.36 29.33
N GLN A 203 20.09 -0.28 29.59
CA GLN A 203 19.52 0.98 30.07
C GLN A 203 18.53 1.58 29.06
N LEU A 204 18.87 1.65 27.77
CA LEU A 204 17.95 2.15 26.74
C LEU A 204 16.64 1.33 26.68
N ILE A 205 16.71 0.00 26.80
CA ILE A 205 15.52 -0.85 26.83
C ILE A 205 14.69 -0.57 28.09
N SER A 206 15.34 -0.38 29.24
CA SER A 206 14.67 -0.02 30.49
C SER A 206 13.95 1.32 30.38
N ASP A 207 14.59 2.34 29.82
CA ASP A 207 14.04 3.68 29.65
C ASP A 207 12.79 3.65 28.76
N LEU A 208 12.88 2.98 27.60
CA LEU A 208 11.75 2.80 26.68
C LEU A 208 10.59 2.03 27.34
N THR A 209 10.90 1.00 28.12
CA THR A 209 9.87 0.22 28.83
C THR A 209 9.17 1.08 29.88
N GLY A 210 9.90 1.99 30.55
CA GLY A 210 9.35 2.98 31.46
C GLY A 210 8.36 3.95 30.80
N GLU A 211 8.52 4.21 29.50
CA GLU A 211 7.59 5.00 28.67
C GLU A 211 6.47 4.14 28.02
N GLY A 212 6.41 2.84 28.32
CA GLY A 212 5.42 1.91 27.77
C GLY A 212 5.77 1.38 26.37
N ILE A 213 7.00 1.57 25.90
CA ILE A 213 7.49 1.06 24.62
C ILE A 213 8.31 -0.21 24.87
N MET A 214 7.79 -1.36 24.42
CA MET A 214 8.50 -2.64 24.55
C MET A 214 9.61 -2.75 23.50
N GLY A 215 10.85 -2.94 23.96
CA GLY A 215 12.01 -3.22 23.11
C GLY A 215 12.54 -4.65 23.31
N ARG A 216 13.16 -5.21 22.27
CA ARG A 216 13.90 -6.48 22.35
C ARG A 216 15.29 -6.30 21.73
N PRO A 217 16.33 -6.97 22.23
CA PRO A 217 17.63 -6.95 21.59
C PRO A 217 17.57 -7.59 20.21
N SER A 218 18.26 -7.00 19.24
CA SER A 218 18.49 -7.66 17.94
C SER A 218 19.31 -8.94 18.14
N PRO A 219 19.01 -10.03 17.40
CA PRO A 219 19.91 -11.16 17.29
C PRO A 219 21.31 -10.67 16.85
N ARG A 220 22.36 -11.26 17.43
CA ARG A 220 23.75 -11.04 17.01
C ARG A 220 24.06 -11.83 15.74
#